data_AF-A0A7C3FTR2-F1
#
_entry.id   AF-A0A7C3FTR2-F1
#
_cell.length_a   1.000
_cell.length_b   1.000
_cell.length_c   1.000
_cell.angle_alpha   90.00
_cell.angle_beta   90.00
_cell.angle_gamma   90.00
#
_symmetry.space_group_name_H-M   'P 1'
#
loop_
_entity.id
_entity.type
_entity.pdbx_description
1 polymer ?
#
loop_
_entity_poly.entity_id
_entity_poly.type
_entity_poly.pdbx_seq_one_letter_code
_entity_poly.pdbx_strand_id
1 'polypeptide(L)'
;MKRWLIAEFLLVSVIALLIIPVGCTGNKDGTTKNLESVEIRDYQGEKLSSVNDFRENSIGGPQYIDIDEYTLDIDGLVETPLTYTYNEVINTYQPYRKVVTLDCVEGWSATVLWEGFLLRDLINNANPTPDVKTVILFAYDGYSTSFPIEYIMDNDIIVAYKMNDIDLPPERGYPFQLVAESKWGYKWIKWVTDIELSDRTDYEGYWESRGYSNDGDLDKSFFD
;
A
#
# COMPACT_ATOMS: atom_id res chain seq x y z
N MET A 1 -75.47 -18.29 79.59
CA MET A 1 -76.72 -17.68 79.08
C MET A 1 -76.48 -16.19 78.86
N LYS A 2 -76.89 -15.66 77.68
CA LYS A 2 -76.78 -14.26 77.16
C LYS A 2 -75.33 -13.86 76.77
N ARG A 3 -75.01 -13.12 75.70
CA ARG A 3 -75.68 -12.39 74.58
C ARG A 3 -74.52 -11.97 73.63
N TRP A 4 -74.60 -12.12 72.31
CA TRP A 4 -74.89 -11.09 71.27
C TRP A 4 -73.80 -10.01 70.98
N LEU A 5 -73.64 -9.69 69.67
CA LEU A 5 -73.08 -8.49 69.00
C LEU A 5 -71.61 -8.57 68.53
N ILE A 6 -71.30 -8.64 67.21
CA ILE A 6 -71.38 -7.66 66.07
C ILE A 6 -70.09 -6.83 65.92
N ALA A 7 -69.68 -6.61 64.65
CA ALA A 7 -68.87 -5.50 64.07
C ALA A 7 -67.47 -5.91 63.58
N GLU A 8 -66.92 -5.44 62.46
CA GLU A 8 -67.40 -4.73 61.25
C GLU A 8 -66.25 -4.79 60.23
N PHE A 9 -66.60 -4.55 58.97
CA PHE A 9 -65.76 -4.48 57.77
C PHE A 9 -64.42 -3.74 57.90
N LEU A 10 -63.39 -4.21 57.17
CA LEU A 10 -62.67 -3.38 56.19
C LEU A 10 -61.83 -4.25 55.23
N LEU A 11 -62.23 -4.20 53.96
CA LEU A 11 -61.60 -4.83 52.81
C LEU A 11 -60.54 -3.85 52.26
N VAL A 12 -59.25 -4.22 52.28
CA VAL A 12 -58.19 -3.46 51.60
C VAL A 12 -57.67 -4.31 50.44
N SER A 13 -58.01 -3.88 49.22
CA SER A 13 -57.58 -4.45 47.95
C SER A 13 -56.12 -4.10 47.66
N VAL A 14 -55.27 -5.12 47.54
CA VAL A 14 -53.87 -4.99 47.10
C VAL A 14 -53.84 -4.98 45.57
N ILE A 15 -53.54 -3.82 44.98
CA ILE A 15 -53.30 -3.65 43.54
C ILE A 15 -51.86 -4.09 43.24
N ALA A 16 -51.70 -5.16 42.48
CA ALA A 16 -50.40 -5.60 41.97
C ALA A 16 -49.97 -4.71 40.80
N LEU A 17 -48.91 -3.91 40.99
CA LEU A 17 -48.27 -3.15 39.92
C LEU A 17 -47.49 -4.11 38.99
N LEU A 18 -47.93 -4.20 37.74
CA LEU A 18 -47.18 -4.78 36.63
C LEU A 18 -46.01 -3.85 36.28
N ILE A 19 -44.79 -4.26 36.60
CA ILE A 19 -43.55 -3.60 36.15
C ILE A 19 -43.28 -4.09 34.72
N ILE A 20 -43.53 -3.23 33.73
CA ILE A 20 -43.12 -3.47 32.34
C ILE A 20 -41.63 -3.10 32.24
N PRO A 21 -40.72 -4.02 31.90
CA PRO A 21 -39.35 -3.64 31.61
C PRO A 21 -39.34 -2.91 30.27
N VAL A 22 -39.10 -1.59 30.31
CA VAL A 22 -38.77 -0.81 29.12
C VAL A 22 -37.37 -1.26 28.68
N GLY A 23 -37.33 -2.25 27.79
CA GLY A 23 -36.12 -2.61 27.08
C GLY A 23 -35.74 -1.46 26.15
N CYS A 24 -34.73 -0.68 26.54
CA CYS A 24 -34.05 0.22 25.62
C CYS A 24 -33.22 -0.64 24.65
N THR A 25 -33.83 -1.11 23.57
CA THR A 25 -33.09 -1.64 22.42
C THR A 25 -32.49 -0.46 21.65
N GLY A 26 -31.37 0.05 22.15
CA GLY A 26 -30.50 0.93 21.37
C GLY A 26 -29.69 0.08 20.40
N ASN A 27 -30.21 -0.14 19.20
CA ASN A 27 -29.36 -0.54 18.07
C ASN A 27 -28.36 0.60 17.84
N LYS A 28 -27.15 0.46 18.39
CA LYS A 28 -26.00 1.23 17.91
C LYS A 28 -25.54 0.55 16.64
N ASP A 29 -26.15 0.92 15.53
CA ASP A 29 -25.57 0.67 14.21
C ASP A 29 -24.29 1.50 14.14
N GLY A 30 -23.20 0.88 14.57
CA GLY A 30 -21.86 1.44 14.60
C GLY A 30 -21.23 1.37 13.22
N THR A 31 -21.86 1.99 12.23
CA THR A 31 -21.14 2.31 10.99
C THR A 31 -20.15 3.42 11.33
N THR A 32 -18.90 3.02 11.58
CA THR A 32 -17.78 3.96 11.70
C THR A 32 -17.76 4.81 10.44
N LYS A 33 -18.04 6.11 10.58
CA LYS A 33 -17.89 7.05 9.47
C LYS A 33 -16.41 7.35 9.34
N ASN A 34 -15.71 6.58 8.50
CA ASN A 34 -14.32 6.85 8.17
C ASN A 34 -14.25 8.26 7.56
N LEU A 35 -13.40 9.10 8.14
CA LEU A 35 -13.02 10.38 7.54
C LEU A 35 -11.91 10.08 6.54
N GLU A 36 -11.96 10.73 5.37
CA GLU A 36 -10.89 10.61 4.38
C GLU A 36 -9.56 11.10 4.99
N SER A 37 -8.49 10.36 4.71
CA SER A 37 -7.14 10.78 5.05
C SER A 37 -6.82 12.10 4.35
N VAL A 38 -6.33 13.07 5.11
CA VAL A 38 -5.98 14.39 4.57
C VAL A 38 -4.56 14.33 4.01
N GLU A 39 -4.43 14.58 2.71
CA GLU A 39 -3.15 14.73 2.04
C GLU A 39 -2.32 15.85 2.71
N ILE A 40 -1.09 15.52 3.14
CA ILE A 40 -0.15 16.52 3.64
C ILE A 40 0.62 17.18 2.48
N ARG A 41 0.99 18.46 2.65
CA ARG A 41 1.72 19.26 1.64
C ARG A 41 3.06 19.81 2.13
N ASP A 42 3.45 19.43 3.33
CA ASP A 42 4.70 19.83 3.98
C ASP A 42 5.17 18.68 4.87
N TYR A 43 6.45 18.33 4.80
CA TYR A 43 7.06 17.36 5.69
C TYR A 43 8.47 17.80 6.06
N GLN A 44 8.70 18.02 7.36
CA GLN A 44 10.01 18.44 7.89
C GLN A 44 10.60 19.68 7.21
N GLY A 45 9.74 20.60 6.73
CA GLY A 45 10.15 21.82 6.05
C GLY A 45 10.28 21.70 4.52
N GLU A 46 10.16 20.48 3.98
CA GLU A 46 10.08 20.26 2.54
C GLU A 46 8.65 20.47 2.03
N LYS A 47 8.51 21.18 0.91
CA LYS A 47 7.22 21.35 0.23
C LYS A 47 6.94 20.15 -0.66
N LEU A 48 5.79 19.52 -0.46
CA LEU A 48 5.38 18.36 -1.24
C LEU A 48 4.49 18.80 -2.40
N SER A 49 4.70 18.18 -3.57
CA SER A 49 3.78 18.21 -4.70
C SER A 49 2.46 17.54 -4.33
N SER A 50 1.39 17.86 -5.07
CA SER A 50 0.11 17.21 -4.90
C SER A 50 0.21 15.78 -5.39
N VAL A 51 -0.58 14.89 -4.80
CA VAL A 51 -0.92 13.61 -5.40
C VAL A 51 -1.44 13.78 -6.85
N ASN A 52 -2.12 14.89 -7.12
CA ASN A 52 -2.59 15.26 -8.47
C ASN A 52 -1.50 15.82 -9.39
N ASP A 53 -0.39 16.32 -8.85
CA ASP A 53 0.76 16.80 -9.63
C ASP A 53 1.64 15.63 -10.10
N PHE A 54 1.64 14.52 -9.35
CA PHE A 54 2.15 13.24 -9.82
C PHE A 54 1.24 12.77 -10.95
N ARG A 55 1.72 12.72 -12.19
CA ARG A 55 0.88 12.43 -13.35
C ARG A 55 0.61 10.93 -13.51
N GLU A 56 -0.47 10.62 -14.22
CA GLU A 56 -0.79 9.26 -14.63
C GLU A 56 -0.10 8.99 -15.98
N ASN A 57 0.90 8.11 -15.99
CA ASN A 57 1.71 7.77 -17.18
C ASN A 57 1.83 6.25 -17.38
N SER A 58 0.75 5.51 -17.15
CA SER A 58 0.70 4.07 -17.39
C SER A 58 0.61 3.71 -18.87
N ILE A 59 0.95 2.46 -19.19
CA ILE A 59 0.89 1.96 -20.57
C ILE A 59 -0.54 1.60 -21.01
N GLY A 60 -1.44 1.34 -20.06
CA GLY A 60 -2.81 0.86 -20.31
C GLY A 60 -3.92 1.57 -19.53
N GLY A 61 -3.59 2.62 -18.77
CA GLY A 61 -4.51 3.29 -17.84
C GLY A 61 -4.41 2.76 -16.40
N PRO A 62 -5.11 3.41 -15.44
CA PRO A 62 -5.15 2.99 -14.05
C PRO A 62 -5.65 1.55 -13.87
N GLN A 63 -4.98 0.79 -13.01
CA GLN A 63 -5.42 -0.54 -12.60
C GLN A 63 -6.18 -0.47 -11.27
N TYR A 64 -7.23 -1.28 -11.16
CA TYR A 64 -8.06 -1.42 -9.96
C TYR A 64 -7.94 -2.85 -9.46
N ILE A 65 -6.94 -3.07 -8.60
CA ILE A 65 -6.58 -4.39 -8.09
C ILE A 65 -7.50 -4.75 -6.92
N ASP A 66 -8.10 -5.94 -6.98
CA ASP A 66 -8.79 -6.53 -5.84
C ASP A 66 -7.76 -6.99 -4.80
N ILE A 67 -7.79 -6.36 -3.62
CA ILE A 67 -6.79 -6.58 -2.58
C ILE A 67 -6.93 -7.94 -1.90
N ASP A 68 -8.12 -8.55 -1.96
CA ASP A 68 -8.39 -9.86 -1.36
C ASP A 68 -7.83 -11.00 -2.25
N GLU A 69 -7.60 -10.73 -3.54
CA GLU A 69 -6.99 -11.66 -4.51
C GLU A 69 -5.52 -11.32 -4.82
N TYR A 70 -5.02 -10.18 -4.34
CA TYR A 70 -3.68 -9.70 -4.65
C TYR A 70 -2.58 -10.55 -3.98
N THR A 71 -1.55 -10.86 -4.76
CA THR A 71 -0.29 -11.43 -4.29
C THR A 71 0.92 -10.64 -4.78
N LEU A 72 1.97 -10.61 -3.96
CA LEU A 72 3.32 -10.18 -4.32
C LEU A 72 4.24 -11.39 -4.28
N ASP A 73 4.79 -11.78 -5.42
CA ASP A 73 5.65 -12.94 -5.58
C ASP A 73 7.13 -12.54 -5.71
N ILE A 74 8.02 -13.30 -5.07
CA ILE A 74 9.47 -13.19 -5.24
C ILE A 74 10.04 -14.57 -5.59
N ASP A 75 10.72 -14.64 -6.73
CA ASP A 75 11.22 -15.90 -7.29
C ASP A 75 12.54 -15.74 -8.06
N GLY A 76 12.84 -16.70 -8.94
CA GLY A 76 14.08 -16.76 -9.72
C GLY A 76 15.23 -17.39 -8.94
N LEU A 77 16.36 -16.69 -8.89
CA LEU A 77 17.61 -17.11 -8.25
C LEU A 77 17.57 -16.89 -6.72
N VAL A 78 16.66 -17.60 -6.07
CA VAL A 78 16.42 -17.59 -4.62
C VAL A 78 16.39 -19.00 -4.04
N GLU A 79 16.83 -19.19 -2.80
CA GLU A 79 16.70 -20.48 -2.10
C GLU A 79 15.29 -20.67 -1.54
N THR A 80 14.58 -19.58 -1.24
CA THR A 80 13.23 -19.59 -0.65
C THR A 80 12.32 -18.66 -1.44
N PRO A 81 11.61 -19.15 -2.48
CA PRO A 81 10.56 -18.37 -3.14
C PRO A 81 9.47 -17.98 -2.14
N LEU A 82 8.93 -16.77 -2.29
CA LEU A 82 7.96 -16.20 -1.36
C LEU A 82 6.74 -15.66 -2.10
N THR A 83 5.58 -15.78 -1.47
CA THR A 83 4.32 -15.18 -1.91
C THR A 83 3.71 -14.48 -0.70
N TYR A 84 3.34 -13.21 -0.86
CA TYR A 84 2.69 -12.42 0.18
C TYR A 84 1.32 -11.94 -0.28
N THR A 85 0.32 -12.05 0.58
CA THR A 85 -0.87 -11.20 0.46
C THR A 85 -0.50 -9.74 0.80
N TYR A 86 -1.34 -8.80 0.39
CA TYR A 86 -1.15 -7.38 0.74
C TYR A 86 -0.98 -7.16 2.25
N ASN A 87 -1.86 -7.76 3.06
CA ASN A 87 -1.82 -7.61 4.51
C ASN A 87 -0.57 -8.23 5.13
N GLU A 88 -0.08 -9.35 4.60
CA GLU A 88 1.15 -9.97 5.12
C GLU A 88 2.36 -9.08 4.88
N VAL A 89 2.54 -8.53 3.66
CA VAL A 89 3.71 -7.71 3.37
C VAL A 89 3.72 -6.42 4.19
N ILE A 90 2.60 -5.70 4.30
CA ILE A 90 2.58 -4.42 5.06
C ILE A 90 2.70 -4.60 6.58
N ASN A 91 2.39 -5.79 7.11
CA ASN A 91 2.49 -6.08 8.55
C ASN A 91 3.77 -6.82 8.94
N THR A 92 4.46 -7.44 7.99
CA THR A 92 5.72 -8.17 8.23
C THR A 92 6.90 -7.22 8.33
N TYR A 93 6.94 -6.20 7.49
CA TYR A 93 8.10 -5.31 7.36
C TYR A 93 7.92 -4.00 8.13
N GLN A 94 9.05 -3.49 8.63
CA GLN A 94 9.10 -2.16 9.23
C GLN A 94 8.73 -1.10 8.17
N PRO A 95 7.83 -0.15 8.47
CA PRO A 95 7.56 0.95 7.56
C PRO A 95 8.70 1.98 7.60
N TYR A 96 9.09 2.44 6.40
CA TYR A 96 10.05 3.50 6.17
C TYR A 96 9.38 4.66 5.45
N ARG A 97 9.85 5.88 5.73
CA ARG A 97 9.35 7.11 5.13
C ARG A 97 10.49 7.88 4.49
N LYS A 98 10.28 8.36 3.26
CA LYS A 98 11.30 9.14 2.54
C LYS A 98 10.64 10.17 1.61
N VAL A 99 11.15 11.40 1.63
CA VAL A 99 10.77 12.41 0.63
C VAL A 99 11.64 12.20 -0.59
N VAL A 100 11.02 11.89 -1.73
CA VAL A 100 11.72 11.63 -3.00
C VAL A 100 11.01 12.36 -4.13
N THR A 101 11.78 12.93 -5.03
CA THR A 101 11.29 13.53 -6.28
C THR A 101 11.37 12.51 -7.41
N LEU A 102 10.24 12.32 -8.10
CA LEU A 102 10.22 11.66 -9.40
C LEU A 102 10.47 12.72 -10.47
N ASP A 103 11.45 12.49 -11.34
CA ASP A 103 11.68 13.27 -12.55
C ASP A 103 11.26 12.45 -13.78
N CYS A 104 10.35 12.99 -14.58
CA CYS A 104 9.79 12.32 -15.74
C CYS A 104 10.45 12.80 -17.03
N VAL A 105 10.65 11.87 -17.97
CA VAL A 105 11.13 12.16 -19.34
C VAL A 105 10.20 13.10 -20.12
N GLU A 106 8.94 13.24 -19.70
CA GLU A 106 7.98 14.19 -20.27
C GLU A 106 8.13 15.64 -19.74
N GLY A 107 9.15 15.90 -18.93
CA GLY A 107 9.50 17.26 -18.48
C GLY A 107 8.68 17.77 -17.28
N TRP A 108 8.15 16.87 -16.46
CA TRP A 108 7.52 17.21 -15.18
C TRP A 108 8.17 16.44 -14.04
N SER A 109 8.03 16.97 -12.82
CA SER A 109 8.51 16.32 -11.61
C SER A 109 7.53 16.48 -10.45
N ALA A 110 7.60 15.55 -9.50
CA ALA A 110 6.76 15.57 -8.30
C ALA A 110 7.54 15.11 -7.06
N THR A 111 7.63 15.97 -6.05
CA THR A 111 8.25 15.67 -4.75
C THR A 111 7.19 15.16 -3.78
N VAL A 112 7.33 13.92 -3.34
CA VAL A 112 6.31 13.20 -2.57
C VAL A 112 6.94 12.59 -1.33
N LEU A 113 6.18 12.56 -0.22
CA LEU A 113 6.52 11.72 0.92
C LEU A 113 6.01 10.30 0.66
N TRP A 114 6.92 9.35 0.52
CA TRP A 114 6.60 7.94 0.34
C TRP A 114 6.64 7.21 1.67
N GLU A 115 5.71 6.28 1.88
CA GLU A 115 5.78 5.29 2.96
C GLU A 115 5.61 3.87 2.39
N GLY A 116 6.48 2.97 2.83
CA GLY A 116 6.53 1.59 2.33
C GLY A 116 7.52 0.72 3.10
N PHE A 117 7.84 -0.43 2.52
CA PHE A 117 8.90 -1.32 3.01
C PHE A 117 10.11 -1.25 2.07
N LEU A 118 11.29 -1.67 2.54
CA LEU A 118 12.49 -1.71 1.71
C LEU A 118 12.52 -2.98 0.86
N LEU A 119 12.77 -2.83 -0.45
CA LEU A 119 12.85 -3.97 -1.36
C LEU A 119 13.97 -4.94 -0.96
N ARG A 120 15.09 -4.43 -0.43
CA ARG A 120 16.18 -5.29 0.06
C ARG A 120 15.75 -6.24 1.18
N ASP A 121 14.80 -5.83 2.04
CA ASP A 121 14.39 -6.65 3.18
C ASP A 121 13.58 -7.86 2.68
N LEU A 122 12.74 -7.63 1.66
CA LEU A 122 12.01 -8.66 0.96
C LEU A 122 12.94 -9.63 0.22
N ILE A 123 13.92 -9.10 -0.51
CA ILE A 123 14.94 -9.89 -1.21
C ILE A 123 15.74 -10.75 -0.23
N ASN A 124 16.22 -10.17 0.87
CA ASN A 124 17.01 -10.90 1.88
C ASN A 124 16.24 -12.08 2.47
N ASN A 125 14.94 -11.92 2.70
CA ASN A 125 14.09 -13.01 3.22
C ASN A 125 13.90 -14.16 2.23
N ALA A 126 14.03 -13.90 0.92
CA ALA A 126 14.00 -14.94 -0.10
C ALA A 126 15.32 -15.75 -0.20
N ASN A 127 16.38 -15.33 0.51
CA ASN A 127 17.71 -15.93 0.47
C ASN A 127 18.29 -15.97 -0.96
N PRO A 128 18.73 -14.83 -1.52
CA PRO A 128 19.20 -14.75 -2.91
C PRO A 128 20.49 -15.57 -3.10
N THR A 129 20.62 -16.23 -4.24
CA THR A 129 21.88 -16.93 -4.56
C THR A 129 22.99 -15.94 -4.95
N PRO A 130 24.28 -16.32 -4.87
CA PRO A 130 25.39 -15.44 -5.26
C PRO A 130 25.41 -15.02 -6.74
N ASP A 131 24.67 -15.74 -7.59
CA ASP A 131 24.63 -15.52 -9.03
C ASP A 131 23.68 -14.39 -9.44
N VAL A 132 22.83 -13.89 -8.52
CA VAL A 132 21.95 -12.75 -8.78
C VAL A 132 22.76 -11.53 -9.23
N LYS A 133 22.34 -10.90 -10.32
CA LYS A 133 22.89 -9.64 -10.85
C LYS A 133 21.80 -8.59 -11.09
N THR A 134 20.58 -9.04 -11.35
CA THR A 134 19.47 -8.18 -11.77
C THR A 134 18.23 -8.49 -10.94
N VAL A 135 17.51 -7.45 -10.54
CA VAL A 135 16.15 -7.51 -9.99
C VAL A 135 15.19 -7.08 -11.09
N ILE A 136 14.33 -7.97 -11.55
CA ILE A 136 13.32 -7.67 -12.57
C ILE A 136 11.97 -7.55 -11.87
N LEU A 137 11.27 -6.44 -12.09
CA LEU A 137 9.95 -6.22 -11.53
C LEU A 137 8.91 -6.27 -12.65
N PHE A 138 7.79 -6.92 -12.36
CA PHE A 138 6.63 -7.00 -13.24
C PHE A 138 5.42 -6.35 -12.58
N ALA A 139 4.59 -5.74 -13.42
CA ALA A 139 3.36 -5.10 -13.02
C ALA A 139 2.14 -5.84 -13.56
N TYR A 140 1.02 -5.62 -12.88
CA TYR A 140 -0.29 -6.16 -13.26
C TYR A 140 -0.69 -5.88 -14.71
N ASP A 141 -0.35 -4.71 -15.27
CA ASP A 141 -0.71 -4.30 -16.63
C ASP A 141 0.25 -4.82 -17.72
N GLY A 142 1.20 -5.68 -17.34
CA GLY A 142 2.23 -6.21 -18.22
C GLY A 142 3.43 -5.29 -18.41
N TYR A 143 3.51 -4.17 -17.67
CA TYR A 143 4.72 -3.37 -17.59
C TYR A 143 5.83 -4.14 -16.86
N SER A 144 7.08 -3.95 -17.28
CA SER A 144 8.24 -4.47 -16.56
C SER A 144 9.42 -3.54 -16.67
N THR A 145 10.33 -3.64 -15.71
CA THR A 145 11.61 -2.93 -15.67
C THR A 145 12.61 -3.73 -14.85
N SER A 146 13.89 -3.38 -14.93
CA SER A 146 14.98 -4.10 -14.24
C SER A 146 15.96 -3.15 -13.57
N PHE A 147 16.66 -3.64 -12.56
CA PHE A 147 17.72 -2.92 -11.86
C PHE A 147 18.89 -3.85 -11.55
N PRO A 148 20.13 -3.35 -11.55
CA PRO A 148 21.23 -4.05 -10.89
C PRO A 148 20.88 -4.33 -9.42
N ILE A 149 21.21 -5.53 -8.93
CA ILE A 149 20.95 -5.89 -7.54
C ILE A 149 21.64 -4.93 -6.56
N GLU A 150 22.84 -4.48 -6.88
CA GLU A 150 23.62 -3.55 -6.06
C GLU A 150 22.87 -2.23 -5.85
N TYR A 151 22.19 -1.72 -6.89
CA TYR A 151 21.40 -0.50 -6.76
C TYR A 151 20.28 -0.65 -5.72
N ILE A 152 19.60 -1.81 -5.65
CA ILE A 152 18.56 -2.07 -4.66
C ILE A 152 19.14 -2.22 -3.25
N MET A 153 20.26 -2.95 -3.12
CA MET A 153 20.88 -3.24 -1.83
C MET A 153 21.50 -2.00 -1.18
N ASP A 154 22.03 -1.08 -2.00
CA ASP A 154 22.82 0.07 -1.54
C ASP A 154 22.00 1.37 -1.32
N ASN A 155 20.76 1.48 -1.84
CA ASN A 155 20.03 2.76 -1.89
C ASN A 155 18.71 2.83 -1.09
N ASP A 156 18.44 1.89 -0.17
CA ASP A 156 17.21 1.88 0.65
C ASP A 156 15.93 2.07 -0.21
N ILE A 157 15.82 1.33 -1.32
CA ILE A 157 14.72 1.50 -2.28
C ILE A 157 13.39 1.06 -1.64
N ILE A 158 12.42 1.98 -1.65
CA ILE A 158 11.09 1.76 -1.07
C ILE A 158 10.15 1.16 -2.13
N VAL A 159 9.41 0.13 -1.73
CA VAL A 159 8.15 -0.27 -2.37
C VAL A 159 7.01 0.34 -1.56
N ALA A 160 6.44 1.41 -2.08
CA ALA A 160 5.49 2.26 -1.37
C ALA A 160 4.07 1.72 -1.46
N TYR A 161 3.31 1.83 -0.36
CA TYR A 161 1.85 1.65 -0.31
C TYR A 161 1.11 2.94 0.08
N LYS A 162 1.84 4.01 0.40
CA LYS A 162 1.32 5.34 0.74
C LYS A 162 2.12 6.46 0.10
N MET A 163 1.43 7.56 -0.18
CA MET A 163 2.01 8.83 -0.63
C MET A 163 1.36 10.01 0.12
N ASN A 164 2.14 10.97 0.62
CA ASN A 164 1.65 12.15 1.33
C ASN A 164 0.66 11.82 2.49
N ASP A 165 0.97 10.78 3.28
CA ASP A 165 0.15 10.24 4.38
C ASP A 165 -1.25 9.71 3.98
N ILE A 166 -1.53 9.55 2.69
CA ILE A 166 -2.71 8.83 2.19
C ILE A 166 -2.28 7.51 1.55
N ASP A 167 -3.18 6.52 1.54
CA ASP A 167 -2.97 5.30 0.76
C ASP A 167 -2.78 5.68 -0.71
N LEU A 168 -1.95 4.93 -1.44
CA LEU A 168 -1.79 5.18 -2.87
C LEU A 168 -3.17 5.16 -3.55
N PRO A 169 -3.50 6.18 -4.36
CA PRO A 169 -4.62 6.05 -5.28
C PRO A 169 -4.34 4.96 -6.33
N PRO A 170 -5.37 4.30 -6.88
CA PRO A 170 -5.22 3.35 -7.99
C PRO A 170 -4.38 3.89 -9.15
N GLU A 171 -4.60 5.15 -9.53
CA GLU A 171 -3.89 5.86 -10.61
C GLU A 171 -2.39 6.07 -10.30
N ARG A 172 -1.99 5.88 -9.04
CA ARG A 172 -0.64 6.06 -8.51
C ARG A 172 -0.01 4.74 -8.06
N GLY A 173 -0.58 3.61 -8.47
CA GLY A 173 0.07 2.31 -8.30
C GLY A 173 -0.41 1.48 -7.14
N TYR A 174 -1.56 1.78 -6.53
CA TYR A 174 -2.13 0.91 -5.49
C TYR A 174 -2.27 -0.56 -5.98
N PRO A 175 -1.74 -1.56 -5.26
CA PRO A 175 -1.28 -1.46 -3.88
C PRO A 175 0.19 -1.06 -3.69
N PHE A 176 1.06 -1.29 -4.69
CA PHE A 176 2.49 -1.02 -4.57
C PHE A 176 3.12 -0.31 -5.78
N GLN A 177 3.93 0.70 -5.50
CA GLN A 177 4.75 1.41 -6.49
C GLN A 177 6.20 1.49 -6.01
N LEU A 178 7.14 1.25 -6.91
CA LEU A 178 8.57 1.38 -6.64
C LEU A 178 8.98 2.86 -6.63
N VAL A 179 9.71 3.26 -5.59
CA VAL A 179 10.32 4.59 -5.46
C VAL A 179 11.78 4.48 -5.90
N ALA A 180 12.00 4.44 -7.22
CA ALA A 180 13.32 4.28 -7.82
C ALA A 180 14.10 5.60 -7.85
N GLU A 181 14.48 6.11 -6.68
CA GLU A 181 15.24 7.36 -6.57
C GLU A 181 16.51 7.35 -7.44
N SER A 182 16.97 8.51 -7.93
CA SER A 182 18.09 8.62 -8.90
C SER A 182 17.82 8.04 -10.30
N LYS A 183 16.62 7.50 -10.55
CA LYS A 183 16.21 6.96 -11.85
C LYS A 183 15.08 7.78 -12.48
N TRP A 184 15.06 7.84 -13.80
CA TRP A 184 13.95 8.42 -14.57
C TRP A 184 12.63 7.72 -14.27
N GLY A 185 11.53 8.48 -14.34
CA GLY A 185 10.20 8.03 -13.98
C GLY A 185 9.70 6.76 -14.66
N TYR A 186 10.22 6.39 -15.85
CA TYR A 186 9.86 5.12 -16.47
C TYR A 186 10.37 3.90 -15.68
N LYS A 187 11.43 4.04 -14.88
CA LYS A 187 11.87 2.97 -13.97
C LYS A 187 10.98 2.84 -12.72
N TRP A 188 10.08 3.79 -12.45
CA TRP A 188 9.21 3.79 -11.27
C TRP A 188 7.95 2.96 -11.53
N ILE A 189 8.12 1.63 -11.52
CA ILE A 189 7.05 0.67 -11.79
C ILE A 189 5.90 0.79 -10.78
N LYS A 190 4.67 0.75 -11.29
CA LYS A 190 3.41 0.75 -10.53
C LYS A 190 2.78 -0.63 -10.55
N TRP A 191 1.91 -0.92 -9.59
CA TRP A 191 1.12 -2.15 -9.56
C TRP A 191 1.99 -3.41 -9.58
N VAL A 192 3.10 -3.38 -8.84
CA VAL A 192 4.07 -4.49 -8.79
C VAL A 192 3.36 -5.76 -8.34
N THR A 193 3.56 -6.86 -9.06
CA THR A 193 3.02 -8.19 -8.73
C THR A 193 4.12 -9.22 -8.52
N ASP A 194 5.23 -9.10 -9.25
CA ASP A 194 6.31 -10.09 -9.23
C ASP A 194 7.68 -9.42 -9.19
N ILE A 195 8.60 -10.03 -8.46
CA ILE A 195 10.00 -9.65 -8.33
C ILE A 195 10.86 -10.89 -8.63
N GLU A 196 11.44 -10.95 -9.83
CA GLU A 196 12.32 -12.04 -10.26
C GLU A 196 13.78 -11.65 -9.99
N LEU A 197 14.51 -12.47 -9.24
CA LEU A 197 15.97 -12.36 -9.13
C LEU A 197 16.64 -13.13 -10.27
N SER A 198 17.46 -12.46 -11.06
CA SER A 198 17.98 -12.98 -12.33
C SER A 198 19.49 -12.71 -12.46
N ASP A 199 20.16 -13.47 -13.31
CA ASP A 199 21.53 -13.21 -13.76
C ASP A 199 21.58 -12.43 -15.09
N ARG A 200 20.41 -12.19 -15.71
CA ARG A 200 20.23 -11.47 -16.98
C ARG A 200 20.52 -9.98 -16.83
N THR A 201 21.77 -9.58 -17.03
CA THR A 201 22.20 -8.17 -16.99
C THR A 201 21.72 -7.36 -18.19
N ASP A 202 21.29 -8.02 -19.26
CA ASP A 202 20.79 -7.43 -20.51
C ASP A 202 19.26 -7.43 -20.60
N TYR A 203 18.55 -7.72 -19.51
CA TYR A 203 17.09 -7.67 -19.52
C TYR A 203 16.61 -6.23 -19.75
N GLU A 204 15.86 -6.05 -20.83
CA GLU A 204 15.16 -4.82 -21.17
C GLU A 204 13.66 -4.95 -20.84
N GLY A 205 13.16 -4.04 -20.01
CA GLY A 205 11.74 -3.89 -19.71
C GLY A 205 10.94 -3.25 -20.84
N TYR A 206 9.76 -2.72 -20.51
CA TYR A 206 8.84 -2.18 -21.50
C TYR A 206 9.44 -0.98 -22.26
N TRP A 207 9.93 0.05 -21.55
CA TRP A 207 10.46 1.24 -22.23
C TRP A 207 11.88 1.00 -22.72
N GLU A 208 12.67 0.23 -21.99
CA GLU A 208 14.05 -0.12 -22.31
C GLU A 208 14.12 -0.84 -23.67
N SER A 209 13.23 -1.82 -23.91
CA SER A 209 13.12 -2.53 -25.20
C SER A 209 12.63 -1.65 -26.36
N ARG A 210 12.26 -0.39 -26.08
CA ARG A 210 11.82 0.62 -27.05
C ARG A 210 12.84 1.75 -27.22
N GLY A 211 14.07 1.54 -26.77
CA GLY A 211 15.21 2.45 -26.95
C GLY A 211 15.43 3.44 -25.81
N TYR A 212 14.69 3.31 -24.71
CA TYR A 212 15.03 4.04 -23.48
C TYR A 212 16.24 3.41 -22.81
N SER A 213 16.98 4.22 -22.07
CA SER A 213 18.20 3.75 -21.42
C SER A 213 17.92 2.64 -20.42
N ASN A 214 18.69 1.55 -20.46
CA ASN A 214 18.47 0.44 -19.52
C ASN A 214 18.80 0.84 -18.07
N ASP A 215 19.89 1.60 -17.88
CA ASP A 215 20.30 2.13 -16.57
C ASP A 215 19.26 3.10 -16.01
N GLY A 216 18.76 3.99 -16.87
CA GLY A 216 17.78 5.03 -16.54
C GLY A 216 18.25 6.06 -15.52
N ASP A 217 19.55 6.32 -15.43
CA ASP A 217 20.11 7.30 -14.48
C ASP A 217 19.72 8.74 -14.84
N LEU A 218 19.36 9.53 -13.83
CA LEU A 218 18.99 10.96 -13.99
C LEU A 218 20.14 11.85 -14.47
N ASP A 219 21.40 11.44 -14.29
CA ASP A 219 22.58 12.19 -14.73
C ASP A 219 23.04 11.84 -16.17
N LYS A 220 22.31 10.94 -16.84
CA LYS A 220 22.55 10.50 -18.22
C LYS A 220 21.35 10.79 -19.12
N SER A 221 21.55 10.59 -20.42
CA SER A 221 20.47 10.57 -21.42
C SER A 221 19.45 9.49 -21.08
N PHE A 222 18.17 9.76 -21.28
CA PHE A 222 17.10 8.77 -21.13
C PHE A 222 16.95 7.84 -22.35
N PHE A 223 17.72 8.07 -23.41
CA PHE A 223 17.86 7.17 -24.57
C PHE A 223 19.29 6.64 -24.66
N ASP A 224 19.43 5.37 -25.04
CA ASP A 224 20.70 4.71 -25.40
C ASP A 224 21.05 4.88 -26.90
#